data_AF-A0A523PUL2-F1
#
_entry.id   AF-A0A523PUL2-F1
#
_cell.length_a   1.000
_cell.length_b   1.000
_cell.length_c   1.000
_cell.angle_alpha   90.00
_cell.angle_beta   90.00
_cell.angle_gamma   90.00
#
_symmetry.space_group_name_H-M   'P 1'
#
loop_
_entity.id
_entity.type
_entity.pdbx_description
1 polymer ?
#
loop_
_entity_poly.entity_id
_entity_poly.type
_entity_poly.pdbx_seq_one_letter_code
_entity_poly.pdbx_strand_id
1 'polypeptide(L)' 'MIHGAADESVAVSAAETIFAALPEATRELLILAGTGHTFGGVHPLAAIPEPLGRVFEATIGHLAARLP' A
#
# COMPACT_ATOMS: atom_id res chain seq x y z
N MET A 1 -5.82 -0.26 -2.90
CA MET A 1 -4.46 -0.60 -3.40
C MET A 1 -3.45 0.24 -2.65
N ILE A 2 -2.32 -0.36 -2.29
CA ILE A 2 -1.23 0.32 -1.59
C ILE A 2 0.04 0.10 -2.41
N HIS A 3 0.83 1.15 -2.66
CA HIS A 3 2.04 1.06 -3.48
C HIS A 3 3.19 1.93 -2.94
N GLY A 4 4.42 1.48 -3.11
CA GLY A 4 5.62 2.22 -2.74
C GLY A 4 6.02 3.19 -3.85
N ALA A 5 6.17 4.48 -3.54
CA ALA A 5 6.55 5.48 -4.54
C ALA A 5 7.93 5.26 -5.15
N ALA A 6 8.81 4.55 -4.42
CA ALA A 6 10.16 4.21 -4.82
C ALA A 6 10.33 2.70 -5.08
N ASP A 7 9.24 1.98 -5.38
CA ASP A 7 9.30 0.58 -5.77
C ASP A 7 10.15 0.41 -7.04
N GLU A 8 11.26 -0.30 -6.87
CA GLU A 8 12.28 -0.55 -7.87
C GLU A 8 11.87 -1.59 -8.92
N SER A 9 10.85 -2.39 -8.62
CA SER A 9 10.34 -3.47 -9.46
C SER A 9 9.13 -3.02 -10.29
N VAL A 10 8.33 -2.09 -9.76
CA VAL A 10 7.09 -1.63 -10.38
C VAL A 10 6.93 -0.11 -10.26
N ALA A 11 6.92 0.58 -11.40
CA ALA A 11 6.73 2.02 -11.46
C ALA A 11 5.38 2.45 -10.85
N VAL A 12 5.38 3.58 -10.13
CA VAL A 12 4.17 4.14 -9.49
C VAL A 12 3.04 4.42 -10.47
N SER A 13 3.36 4.76 -11.72
CA SER A 13 2.37 5.00 -12.79
C SER A 13 1.53 3.76 -13.13
N ALA A 14 2.05 2.55 -12.89
CA ALA A 14 1.28 1.32 -13.05
C ALA A 14 0.16 1.24 -11.99
N ALA A 15 0.45 1.63 -10.74
CA ALA A 15 -0.56 1.73 -9.70
C ALA A 15 -1.61 2.80 -10.05
N GLU A 16 -1.21 3.97 -10.53
CA GLU A 16 -2.15 5.01 -10.98
C GLU A 16 -3.06 4.50 -12.12
N THR A 17 -2.50 3.77 -13.08
CA THR A 17 -3.24 3.16 -14.20
C THR A 17 -4.27 2.16 -13.71
N ILE A 18 -3.89 1.26 -12.80
CA ILE A 18 -4.80 0.27 -12.22
C ILE A 18 -5.91 0.98 -11.43
N PHE A 19 -5.57 1.99 -10.62
CA PHE A 19 -6.55 2.76 -9.85
C PHE A 19 -7.59 3.45 -10.75
N ALA A 20 -7.14 4.03 -11.87
CA ALA A 20 -8.03 4.66 -12.83
C ALA A 20 -9.03 3.66 -13.45
N ALA A 21 -8.65 2.39 -13.59
CA ALA A 21 -9.48 1.32 -14.14
C ALA A 21 -10.45 0.66 -13.13
N LEU A 22 -10.25 0.86 -11.82
CA LEU A 22 -11.12 0.30 -10.78
C LEU A 22 -12.46 1.07 -10.67
N PRO A 23 -13.55 0.41 -10.24
CA PRO A 23 -14.83 1.09 -9.99
C PRO A 23 -14.70 2.21 -8.96
N GLU A 24 -15.24 3.39 -9.28
CA GLU A 24 -15.07 4.59 -8.47
C GLU A 24 -15.60 4.43 -7.03
N ALA A 25 -16.71 3.73 -6.87
CA ALA A 25 -17.36 3.55 -5.57
C ALA A 25 -16.56 2.69 -4.58
N THR A 26 -15.58 1.91 -5.05
CA THR A 26 -14.85 0.95 -4.20
C THR A 26 -13.34 1.10 -4.25
N ARG A 27 -12.82 2.00 -5.11
CA ARG A 27 -11.39 2.19 -5.26
C ARG A 27 -10.83 3.11 -4.18
N GLU A 28 -9.69 2.70 -3.63
CA GLU A 28 -8.88 3.48 -2.71
C GLU A 28 -7.42 3.27 -3.11
N LEU A 29 -6.61 4.33 -3.10
CA LEU A 29 -5.18 4.28 -3.41
C LEU A 29 -4.39 4.97 -2.31
N LEU A 30 -3.40 4.26 -1.77
CA LEU A 30 -2.41 4.81 -0.85
C LEU A 30 -1.01 4.66 -1.46
N ILE A 31 -0.35 5.79 -1.74
CA ILE A 31 1.05 5.82 -2.17
C ILE A 31 1.93 6.20 -0.99
N LEU A 32 2.91 5.35 -0.68
CA LEU A 32 3.88 5.58 0.40
C LEU A 32 5.16 6.20 -0.16
N ALA A 33 5.42 7.45 0.21
CA ALA A 33 6.60 8.19 -0.23
C ALA A 33 7.90 7.54 0.27
N GLY A 34 8.97 7.62 -0.54
CA GLY A 34 10.32 7.15 -0.17
C GLY A 34 10.42 5.65 0.13
N THR A 35 9.40 4.88 -0.23
CA THR A 35 9.24 3.50 0.19
C THR A 35 9.28 2.57 -1.02
N GLY A 36 10.11 1.52 -0.94
CA GLY A 36 10.29 0.52 -2.00
C GLY A 36 9.32 -0.66 -1.89
N HIS A 37 9.62 -1.72 -2.64
CA HIS A 37 8.72 -2.86 -2.85
C HIS A 37 8.18 -3.52 -1.57
N THR A 38 9.01 -3.66 -0.53
CA THR A 38 8.65 -4.38 0.71
C THR A 38 8.09 -3.49 1.82
N PHE A 39 7.91 -2.20 1.54
CA PHE A 39 7.53 -1.20 2.54
C PHE A 39 8.50 -1.07 3.72
N GLY A 40 9.77 -1.46 3.51
CA GLY A 40 10.79 -1.53 4.54
C GLY A 40 10.78 -2.84 5.34
N GLY A 41 9.84 -3.75 5.08
CA GLY A 41 9.84 -5.09 5.66
C GLY A 41 11.08 -5.87 5.22
N VAL A 42 11.80 -6.41 6.21
CA VAL A 42 12.98 -7.26 6.00
C VAL A 42 12.90 -8.47 6.93
N HIS A 43 13.51 -9.60 6.53
CA HIS A 43 13.62 -10.79 7.40
C HIS A 43 14.98 -10.81 8.10
N PRO A 44 15.04 -11.06 9.42
CA PRO A 44 13.91 -11.21 10.33
C PRO A 44 13.27 -9.85 10.64
N LEU A 45 11.94 -9.83 10.80
CA LEU A 45 11.22 -8.60 11.12
C LEU A 45 11.36 -8.28 12.61
N ALA A 46 12.46 -7.60 12.97
CA ALA A 46 12.77 -7.26 14.36
C ALA A 46 11.88 -6.13 14.93
N ALA A 47 11.46 -5.21 14.06
CA ALA A 47 10.54 -4.12 14.38
C ALA A 47 9.69 -3.82 13.15
N ILE A 48 8.51 -3.22 13.35
CA ILE A 48 7.64 -2.76 12.27
C ILE A 48 8.10 -1.36 11.84
N PRO A 49 8.65 -1.18 10.62
CA PRO A 49 8.95 0.15 10.10
C PRO A 49 7.68 0.99 9.96
N GLU A 50 7.80 2.31 10.10
CA GLU A 50 6.66 3.22 9.99
C GLU A 50 5.84 3.03 8.70
N PRO A 51 6.44 2.89 7.50
CA PRO A 51 5.65 2.70 6.28
C PRO A 51 4.86 1.39 6.31
N LEU A 52 5.45 0.30 6.79
CA LEU A 52 4.78 -0.98 6.96
C LEU A 52 3.64 -0.90 8.01
N GLY A 53 3.83 -0.13 9.07
CA GLY A 53 2.77 0.17 10.04
C GLY A 53 1.57 0.85 9.37
N ARG A 54 1.81 1.84 8.51
CA ARG A 54 0.74 2.49 7.73
C ARG A 54 0.04 1.54 6.77
N VAL A 55 0.76 0.59 6.17
CA VAL A 55 0.15 -0.48 5.36
C VAL A 55 -0.81 -1.31 6.21
N PHE A 56 -0.41 -1.71 7.42
CA PHE A 56 -1.26 -2.46 8.32
C PHE A 56 -2.50 -1.68 8.74
N GLU A 57 -2.36 -0.42 9.15
CA GLU A 57 -3.51 0.41 9.53
C GLU A 57 -4.50 0.60 8.37
N ALA A 58 -4.01 0.87 7.16
CA ALA A 58 -4.86 1.00 5.98
C ALA A 58 -5.58 -0.32 5.63
N THR A 59 -4.88 -1.45 5.78
CA THR A 59 -5.45 -2.78 5.52
C THR A 59 -6.53 -3.13 6.53
N ILE A 60 -6.26 -2.93 7.82
CA ILE A 60 -7.22 -3.19 8.90
C ILE A 60 -8.42 -2.26 8.77
N GLY A 61 -8.21 -0.97 8.52
CA GLY A 61 -9.29 0.00 8.31
C GLY A 61 -10.19 -0.38 7.13
N HIS A 62 -9.60 -0.82 6.02
CA HIS A 62 -10.38 -1.26 4.85
C HIS A 62 -11.27 -2.46 5.16
N LEU A 63 -10.74 -3.44 5.91
CA LEU A 63 -11.49 -4.63 6.34
C LEU A 63 -12.57 -4.29 7.36
N ALA A 64 -12.23 -3.52 8.39
CA ALA A 64 -13.17 -3.13 9.45
C ALA A 64 -14.40 -2.39 8.89
N ALA A 65 -14.22 -1.58 7.85
CA ALA A 65 -15.33 -0.88 7.19
C ALA A 65 -16.28 -1.79 6.39
N ARG A 66 -15.93 -3.08 6.20
CA ARG A 66 -16.62 -4.01 5.28
C ARG A 66 -16.94 -5.37 5.89
N LEU A 67 -16.45 -5.64 7.10
CA LEU A 67 -16.81 -6.83 7.86
C LEU A 67 -18.10 -6.56 8.66
N PRO A 68 -18.98 -7.57 8.79
CA PRO A 68 -20.25 -7.44 9.51
C PRO A 68 -20.09 -7.27 11.02
#